data_AF-A0A4R5BH58-F1
#
_entry.id   AF-A0A4R5BH58-F1
#
_cell.length_a   1.000
_cell.length_b   1.000
_cell.length_c   1.000
_cell.angle_alpha   90.00
_cell.angle_beta   90.00
_cell.angle_gamma   90.00
#
_symmetry.space_group_name_H-M   'P 1'
#
loop_
_entity.id
_entity.type
_entity.pdbx_description
1 polymer ?
#
loop_
_entity_poly.entity_id
_entity_poly.type
_entity_poly.pdbx_seq_one_letter_code
_entity_poly.pdbx_strand_id
1 'polypeptide(L)'
;MTAATTSLRRWIPRLMLTVATAHVLVGLSESRSQWRGIVSEGLWNTVANDDDARMTALWFLLGGAALFSLGLLVRRSVIATGEVPAETGWILLVLGAAISVLEPASGGWSLLVLGALALAARPRTAGRRTAQGVSAGPAPRRRS
;
A
#
# COMPACT_ATOMS: atom_id res chain seq x y z
N MET A 1 -12.00 23.00 2.11
CA MET A 1 -10.84 22.16 1.66
C MET A 1 -10.90 20.73 2.25
N THR A 2 -12.09 20.12 2.33
CA THR A 2 -12.36 18.93 3.17
C THR A 2 -12.91 17.72 2.39
N ALA A 3 -13.47 17.89 1.19
CA ALA A 3 -14.02 16.78 0.41
C ALA A 3 -12.95 15.94 -0.32
N ALA A 4 -11.88 16.58 -0.82
CA ALA A 4 -10.84 15.92 -1.60
C ALA A 4 -10.01 14.92 -0.78
N THR A 5 -9.70 15.25 0.47
CA THR A 5 -8.95 14.38 1.39
C THR A 5 -9.79 13.18 1.84
N THR A 6 -11.08 13.37 2.11
CA THR A 6 -12.02 12.27 2.40
C THR A 6 -12.21 11.35 1.20
N SER A 7 -12.21 11.90 -0.02
CA SER A 7 -12.22 11.12 -1.26
C SER A 7 -10.95 10.27 -1.38
N LEU A 8 -9.77 10.89 -1.24
CA LEU A 8 -8.48 10.20 -1.41
C LEU A 8 -8.32 8.99 -0.46
N ARG A 9 -8.73 9.12 0.81
CA ARG A 9 -8.71 8.01 1.78
C ARG A 9 -9.51 6.80 1.35
N ARG A 10 -10.65 7.02 0.68
CA ARG A 10 -11.49 5.94 0.15
C ARG A 10 -10.92 5.33 -1.12
N TRP A 11 -10.14 6.09 -1.88
CA TRP A 11 -9.48 5.64 -3.10
C TRP A 11 -8.22 4.80 -2.83
N ILE A 12 -7.45 5.09 -1.78
CA ILE A 12 -6.22 4.34 -1.47
C ILE A 12 -6.43 2.83 -1.39
N PRO A 13 -7.37 2.29 -0.58
CA PRO A 13 -7.59 0.85 -0.56
C PRO A 13 -8.03 0.29 -1.92
N ARG A 14 -8.80 1.06 -2.71
CA ARG A 14 -9.20 0.62 -4.05
C ARG A 14 -8.01 0.54 -5.00
N LEU A 15 -7.14 1.55 -4.99
CA LEU A 15 -5.91 1.54 -5.80
C LEU A 15 -5.00 0.38 -5.42
N MET A 16 -4.83 0.10 -4.13
CA MET A 16 -4.05 -1.06 -3.66
C MET A 16 -4.65 -2.37 -4.18
N LEU A 17 -5.97 -2.56 -4.08
CA LEU A 17 -6.64 -3.76 -4.57
C LEU A 17 -6.54 -3.88 -6.11
N THR A 18 -6.66 -2.78 -6.84
CA THR A 18 -6.49 -2.76 -8.30
C THR A 18 -5.08 -3.16 -8.71
N VAL A 19 -4.06 -2.55 -8.10
CA VAL A 19 -2.65 -2.87 -8.39
C VAL A 19 -2.35 -4.33 -8.02
N ALA A 20 -2.82 -4.80 -6.87
CA ALA A 20 -2.65 -6.19 -6.45
C ALA A 20 -3.32 -7.18 -7.43
N THR A 21 -4.55 -6.88 -7.85
CA THR A 21 -5.28 -7.70 -8.81
C THR A 21 -4.57 -7.72 -10.16
N ALA A 22 -4.14 -6.57 -10.66
CA ALA A 22 -3.36 -6.47 -11.90
C ALA A 22 -2.07 -7.28 -11.81
N HIS A 23 -1.35 -7.21 -10.69
CA HIS A 23 -0.11 -7.96 -10.46
C HIS A 23 -0.34 -9.49 -10.52
N VAL A 24 -1.39 -9.99 -9.86
CA VAL A 24 -1.77 -11.42 -9.96
C VAL A 24 -2.17 -11.78 -11.39
N LEU A 25 -2.97 -10.96 -12.05
CA LEU A 25 -3.46 -11.24 -13.41
C LEU A 25 -2.31 -11.28 -14.42
N VAL A 26 -1.33 -10.40 -14.31
CA VAL A 26 -0.11 -10.42 -15.14
C VAL A 26 0.59 -11.78 -14.96
N GLY A 27 0.91 -12.19 -13.73
CA GLY A 27 1.57 -13.48 -13.46
C GLY A 27 0.76 -14.70 -13.91
N LEU A 28 -0.57 -14.67 -13.80
CA LEU A 28 -1.43 -15.74 -14.32
C LEU A 28 -1.48 -15.78 -15.84
N SER A 29 -1.40 -14.61 -16.50
CA SER A 29 -1.53 -14.49 -17.96
C SER A 29 -0.22 -14.76 -18.70
N GLU A 30 0.90 -14.26 -18.20
CA GLU A 30 2.21 -14.40 -18.81
C GLU A 30 2.83 -15.77 -18.52
N SER A 31 2.58 -16.33 -17.33
CA SER A 31 3.15 -17.62 -16.91
C SER A 31 2.18 -18.80 -17.06
N ARG A 32 1.25 -18.75 -18.02
CA ARG A 32 0.21 -19.79 -18.21
C ARG A 32 0.79 -21.19 -18.37
N SER A 33 1.87 -21.34 -19.14
CA SER A 33 2.54 -22.63 -19.36
C SER A 33 3.15 -23.16 -18.07
N GLN A 34 3.76 -22.28 -17.26
CA GLN A 34 4.36 -22.62 -15.98
C GLN A 34 3.30 -23.09 -15.00
N TRP A 35 2.18 -22.39 -14.89
CA TRP A 35 1.05 -22.80 -14.04
C TRP A 35 0.47 -24.16 -14.45
N ARG A 36 0.34 -24.42 -15.75
CA ARG A 36 -0.09 -25.74 -16.25
C ARG A 36 0.89 -26.83 -15.86
N GLY A 37 2.19 -26.57 -16.04
CA GLY A 37 3.26 -27.49 -15.63
C GLY A 37 3.20 -27.81 -14.14
N ILE A 38 3.17 -26.78 -13.29
CA ILE A 38 3.03 -26.89 -11.82
C ILE A 38 1.82 -27.75 -11.44
N VAL A 39 0.67 -27.54 -12.07
CA VAL A 39 -0.54 -28.32 -11.75
C VAL A 39 -0.41 -29.77 -12.24
N SER A 40 0.14 -29.99 -13.44
CA SER A 40 0.27 -31.34 -14.03
C SER A 40 1.31 -32.23 -13.35
N GLU A 41 2.38 -31.62 -12.83
CA GLU A 41 3.48 -32.31 -12.14
C GLU A 41 3.19 -32.50 -10.64
N GLY A 42 2.12 -31.88 -10.13
CA GLY A 42 1.76 -31.83 -8.71
C GLY A 42 2.24 -30.55 -8.03
N LEU A 43 1.55 -30.11 -6.97
CA LEU A 43 1.88 -28.82 -6.32
C LEU A 43 3.12 -28.89 -5.41
N TRP A 44 3.58 -30.09 -5.08
CA TRP A 44 4.67 -30.30 -4.13
C TRP A 44 6.03 -30.26 -4.85
N ASN A 45 6.91 -29.35 -4.41
CA ASN A 45 8.29 -29.26 -4.89
C ASN A 45 8.44 -29.06 -6.42
N THR A 46 7.52 -28.34 -7.06
CA THR A 46 7.51 -28.09 -8.51
C THR A 46 7.97 -26.69 -8.92
N VAL A 47 8.40 -25.88 -7.96
CA VAL A 47 9.04 -24.59 -8.18
C VAL A 47 10.45 -24.70 -7.59
N ALA A 48 11.39 -25.10 -8.43
CA ALA A 48 12.79 -25.31 -8.06
C ALA A 48 13.62 -24.02 -8.19
N ASN A 49 14.71 -23.91 -7.43
CA ASN A 49 15.54 -22.69 -7.38
C ASN A 49 16.28 -22.37 -8.69
N ASP A 50 16.33 -23.30 -9.64
CA ASP A 50 16.90 -23.14 -10.97
C ASP A 50 15.84 -22.87 -12.06
N ASP A 51 14.56 -22.83 -11.71
CA ASP A 51 13.46 -22.45 -12.62
C ASP A 51 12.99 -21.03 -12.33
N ASP A 52 13.75 -20.06 -12.86
CA ASP A 52 13.47 -18.64 -12.76
C ASP A 52 12.05 -18.30 -13.25
N ALA A 53 11.55 -18.98 -14.28
CA ALA A 53 10.24 -18.69 -14.85
C ALA A 53 9.10 -19.05 -13.89
N ARG A 54 9.18 -20.20 -13.21
CA ARG A 54 8.22 -20.58 -12.16
C ARG A 54 8.37 -19.73 -10.90
N MET A 55 9.61 -19.37 -10.54
CA MET A 55 9.87 -18.45 -9.43
C MET A 55 9.26 -17.08 -9.68
N THR A 56 9.41 -16.52 -10.88
CA THR A 56 8.77 -15.27 -11.28
C THR A 56 7.24 -15.38 -11.25
N ALA A 57 6.67 -16.47 -11.78
CA ALA A 57 5.23 -16.71 -11.71
C ALA A 57 4.70 -16.69 -10.27
N LEU A 58 5.42 -17.39 -9.37
CA LEU A 58 5.11 -17.46 -7.94
C LEU A 58 5.25 -16.09 -7.26
N TRP A 59 6.27 -15.30 -7.62
CA TRP A 59 6.47 -13.94 -7.13
C TRP A 59 5.26 -13.04 -7.43
N PHE A 60 4.79 -13.04 -8.68
CA PHE A 60 3.59 -12.27 -9.06
C PHE A 60 2.34 -12.72 -8.28
N LEU A 61 2.16 -14.03 -8.09
CA LEU A 61 1.03 -14.55 -7.34
C LEU A 61 1.08 -14.18 -5.85
N LEU A 62 2.18 -14.50 -5.17
CA LEU A 62 2.32 -14.31 -3.73
C LEU A 62 2.48 -12.84 -3.36
N GLY A 63 3.27 -12.07 -4.11
CA GLY A 63 3.41 -10.62 -3.94
C GLY A 63 2.08 -9.91 -4.16
N GLY A 64 1.33 -10.32 -5.19
CA GLY A 64 -0.01 -9.82 -5.47
C GLY A 64 -1.00 -10.16 -4.36
N ALA A 65 -1.03 -11.41 -3.89
CA ALA A 65 -1.89 -11.84 -2.79
C ALA A 65 -1.57 -11.12 -1.45
N ALA A 66 -0.28 -10.91 -1.16
CA ALA A 66 0.16 -10.15 0.01
C ALA A 66 -0.29 -8.69 -0.07
N LEU A 67 -0.09 -8.02 -1.22
CA LEU A 67 -0.54 -6.65 -1.44
C LEU A 67 -2.07 -6.54 -1.39
N PHE A 68 -2.79 -7.53 -1.93
CA PHE A 68 -4.26 -7.59 -1.86
C PHE A 68 -4.74 -7.68 -0.42
N SER A 69 -4.12 -8.57 0.36
CA SER A 69 -4.42 -8.76 1.79
C SER A 69 -4.18 -7.46 2.57
N LEU A 70 -3.05 -6.78 2.33
CA LEU A 70 -2.78 -5.47 2.92
C LEU A 70 -3.83 -4.43 2.49
N GLY A 71 -4.23 -4.41 1.22
CA GLY A 71 -5.31 -3.55 0.72
C GLY A 71 -6.65 -3.78 1.41
N LEU A 72 -7.00 -5.04 1.69
CA LEU A 72 -8.18 -5.38 2.49
C LEU A 72 -8.09 -4.90 3.94
N LEU A 73 -6.92 -5.07 4.57
CA LEU A 73 -6.67 -4.59 5.93
C LEU A 73 -6.79 -3.06 6.01
N VAL A 74 -6.20 -2.35 5.05
CA VAL A 74 -6.30 -0.89 4.95
C VAL A 74 -7.73 -0.46 4.69
N ARG A 75 -8.48 -1.17 3.83
CA ARG A 75 -9.91 -0.91 3.61
C ARG A 75 -10.71 -1.06 4.91
N ARG A 76 -10.45 -2.11 5.69
CA ARG A 76 -11.11 -2.33 7.00
C ARG A 76 -10.77 -1.20 7.98
N SER A 77 -9.51 -0.78 8.02
CA SER A 77 -9.08 0.35 8.85
C SER A 77 -9.81 1.64 8.46
N VAL A 78 -9.84 1.99 7.17
CA VAL A 78 -10.55 3.19 6.68
C VAL A 78 -12.04 3.15 6.99
N ILE A 79 -12.69 1.97 6.93
CA ILE A 79 -14.11 1.84 7.30
C ILE A 79 -14.30 2.03 8.81
N ALA A 80 -13.41 1.48 9.63
CA ALA A 80 -13.53 1.51 11.09
C ALA A 80 -13.14 2.87 11.70
N THR A 81 -12.09 3.52 11.18
CA THR A 81 -11.48 4.73 11.78
C THR A 81 -11.60 5.97 10.91
N GLY A 82 -11.98 5.82 9.63
CA GLY A 82 -11.95 6.91 8.66
C GLY A 82 -10.54 7.29 8.20
N GLU A 83 -9.51 6.53 8.58
CA GLU A 83 -8.10 6.86 8.35
C GLU A 83 -7.34 5.71 7.69
N VAL A 84 -6.28 6.05 6.94
CA VAL A 84 -5.29 5.07 6.47
C VAL A 84 -4.16 5.04 7.50
N PRO A 85 -3.78 3.86 8.03
CA PRO A 85 -2.68 3.74 8.98
C PRO A 85 -1.39 4.33 8.42
N ALA A 86 -0.67 5.02 9.29
CA ALA A 86 0.57 5.69 8.96
C ALA A 86 1.63 4.72 8.41
N GLU A 87 1.69 3.57 9.07
CA GLU A 87 2.61 2.47 8.87
C GLU A 87 2.46 1.90 7.46
N THR A 88 1.25 1.86 6.91
CA THR A 88 0.99 1.40 5.54
C THR A 88 1.80 2.21 4.53
N GLY A 89 1.80 3.54 4.64
CA GLY A 89 2.55 4.40 3.73
C GLY A 89 4.06 4.15 3.79
N TRP A 90 4.61 4.02 5.01
CA TRP A 90 6.04 3.76 5.19
C TRP A 90 6.47 2.37 4.73
N ILE A 91 5.66 1.34 5.03
CA ILE A 91 5.92 -0.04 4.56
C ILE A 91 5.98 -0.07 3.03
N LEU A 92 5.01 0.54 2.35
CA LEU A 92 4.98 0.59 0.89
C LEU A 92 6.14 1.39 0.30
N LEU A 93 6.56 2.48 0.94
CA LEU A 93 7.71 3.26 0.50
C LEU A 93 9.03 2.49 0.65
N VAL A 94 9.26 1.85 1.79
CA VAL A 94 10.49 1.07 2.03
C VAL A 94 10.57 -0.11 1.08
N LEU A 95 9.48 -0.87 0.93
CA LEU A 95 9.42 -1.99 0.00
C LEU A 95 9.57 -1.53 -1.45
N GLY A 96 8.84 -0.49 -1.85
CA GLY A 96 8.92 0.07 -3.19
C GLY A 96 10.31 0.57 -3.53
N ALA A 97 10.97 1.27 -2.60
CA ALA A 97 12.33 1.77 -2.79
C ALA A 97 13.33 0.62 -2.95
N ALA A 98 13.27 -0.38 -2.07
CA ALA A 98 14.15 -1.55 -2.15
C ALA A 98 13.97 -2.29 -3.49
N ILE A 99 12.72 -2.58 -3.88
CA ILE A 99 12.41 -3.26 -5.13
C ILE A 99 12.83 -2.43 -6.34
N SER A 100 12.54 -1.12 -6.38
CA SER A 100 12.91 -0.26 -7.50
C SER A 100 14.42 -0.04 -7.65
N VAL A 101 15.19 -0.15 -6.56
CA VAL A 101 16.66 -0.08 -6.62
C VAL A 101 17.25 -1.40 -7.09
N LEU A 102 16.76 -2.53 -6.58
CA LEU A 102 17.28 -3.86 -6.92
C LEU A 102 16.83 -4.33 -8.31
N GLU A 103 15.61 -3.99 -8.71
CA GLU A 103 14.99 -4.36 -9.97
C GLU A 103 14.24 -3.15 -10.57
N PRO A 104 14.94 -2.21 -11.23
CA PRO A 104 14.33 -0.97 -11.71
C PRO A 104 13.24 -1.16 -12.77
N ALA A 105 13.29 -2.24 -13.54
CA ALA A 105 12.29 -2.59 -14.54
C ALA A 105 11.02 -3.24 -13.95
N SER A 106 10.94 -3.39 -12.63
CA SER A 106 9.82 -4.00 -11.92
C SER A 106 8.66 -3.06 -11.66
N GLY A 107 7.57 -3.62 -11.11
CA GLY A 107 6.42 -2.87 -10.61
C GLY A 107 6.65 -2.09 -9.31
N GLY A 108 7.87 -2.09 -8.72
CA GLY A 108 8.17 -1.45 -7.42
C GLY A 108 7.76 0.03 -7.32
N TRP A 109 7.81 0.75 -8.45
CA TRP A 109 7.39 2.14 -8.56
C TRP A 109 5.92 2.35 -8.16
N SER A 110 5.04 1.37 -8.40
CA SER A 110 3.64 1.43 -7.99
C SER A 110 3.50 1.48 -6.48
N LEU A 111 4.33 0.74 -5.74
CA LEU A 111 4.34 0.75 -4.28
C LEU A 111 4.79 2.11 -3.75
N LEU A 112 5.78 2.74 -4.38
CA LEU A 112 6.22 4.10 -4.02
C LEU A 112 5.08 5.11 -4.16
N VAL A 113 4.36 5.09 -5.28
CA VAL A 113 3.22 5.97 -5.52
C VAL A 113 2.11 5.72 -4.48
N LEU A 114 1.75 4.46 -4.25
CA LEU A 114 0.74 4.10 -3.24
C LEU A 114 1.15 4.53 -1.82
N GLY A 115 2.42 4.35 -1.46
CA GLY A 115 2.99 4.76 -0.18
C GLY A 115 2.93 6.27 0.02
N ALA A 116 3.34 7.04 -0.99
CA ALA A 116 3.26 8.49 -0.97
C ALA A 116 1.81 9.00 -0.85
N LEU A 117 0.87 8.40 -1.60
CA LEU A 117 -0.56 8.73 -1.49
C LEU A 117 -1.13 8.41 -0.11
N ALA A 118 -0.76 7.27 0.47
CA ALA A 118 -1.16 6.88 1.82
C ALA A 118 -0.69 7.87 2.89
N LEU A 119 0.55 8.37 2.77
CA LEU A 119 1.07 9.43 3.65
C LEU A 119 0.37 10.77 3.42
N ALA A 120 0.09 11.14 2.16
CA ALA A 120 -0.53 12.41 1.81
C ALA A 120 -2.00 12.50 2.26
N ALA A 121 -2.70 11.37 2.38
CA ALA A 121 -4.09 11.33 2.83
C ALA A 121 -4.30 11.55 4.34
N ARG A 122 -3.21 11.60 5.12
CA ARG A 122 -3.24 11.85 6.56
C ARG A 122 -3.77 13.26 6.88
N PRO A 123 -4.49 13.45 7.98
CA PRO A 123 -4.99 14.77 8.35
C PRO A 123 -3.85 15.56 9.01
N ARG A 124 -3.70 16.84 8.64
CA ARG A 124 -2.65 17.76 9.16
C ARG A 124 -2.92 18.24 10.60
N THR A 125 -3.45 17.40 11.49
CA THR A 125 -4.01 17.88 12.77
C THR A 125 -2.97 18.07 13.88
N ALA A 126 -1.74 17.59 13.72
CA ALA A 126 -0.74 17.65 14.81
C ALA A 126 -0.10 19.05 15.02
N GLY A 127 -0.11 19.95 14.04
CA GLY A 127 0.65 21.22 14.12
C GLY A 127 -0.14 22.46 14.58
N ARG A 128 -1.48 22.42 14.61
CA ARG A 128 -2.31 23.64 14.76
C ARG A 128 -2.91 23.83 16.16
N ARG A 129 -2.94 22.77 16.99
CA ARG A 129 -3.45 22.84 18.38
C ARG A 129 -2.45 23.46 19.38
N THR A 130 -1.15 23.38 19.12
CA THR A 130 -0.13 24.04 19.94
C THR A 130 -0.05 25.54 19.68
N ALA A 131 -0.25 25.99 18.43
CA ALA A 131 -0.25 27.41 18.09
C ALA A 131 -1.44 28.20 18.67
N GLN A 132 -2.63 27.58 18.75
CA GLN A 132 -3.82 28.24 19.33
C GLN A 132 -3.87 28.22 20.87
N GLY A 133 -3.21 27.26 21.53
CA GLY A 133 -3.13 27.21 23.00
C GLY A 133 -2.21 28.25 23.63
N VAL A 134 -1.24 28.77 22.87
CA VAL A 134 -0.25 29.75 23.37
C VAL A 134 -0.72 31.20 23.21
N SER A 135 -1.64 31.50 22.28
CA SER A 135 -2.16 32.87 22.08
C SER A 135 -3.33 33.26 22.98
N ALA A 136 -3.88 32.32 23.77
CA ALA A 136 -4.98 32.58 24.70
C ALA A 136 -4.45 32.81 26.13
N GLY A 137 -3.53 33.75 26.31
CA GLY A 137 -3.12 34.22 27.64
C GLY A 137 -4.27 34.97 28.33
N PRO A 138 -4.45 34.86 29.67
CA PRO A 138 -5.60 35.45 30.35
C PRO A 138 -5.52 36.98 30.36
N ALA A 139 -6.60 37.63 29.94
CA ALA A 139 -6.75 39.09 29.97
C ALA A 139 -6.69 39.62 31.43
N PRO A 140 -5.99 40.74 31.69
CA PRO A 140 -5.86 41.28 33.04
C PRO A 140 -7.19 41.84 33.53
N ARG A 141 -7.69 41.32 34.65
CA ARG A 141 -8.83 41.91 35.37
C ARG A 141 -8.40 43.24 35.98
N ARG A 142 -8.81 44.36 35.37
CA ARG A 142 -8.85 45.66 36.06
C ARG A 142 -9.92 45.59 37.14
N ARG A 143 -9.51 45.67 38.41
CA ARG A 143 -10.41 45.98 39.52
C ARG A 143 -10.34 47.49 39.75
N SER A 144 -11.51 48.13 39.67
CA SER A 144 -11.81 49.47 40.17
C SER A 144 -12.01 49.44 41.67
#